data_AF-A0A7R9R185-F1
#
_entry.id   AF-A0A7R9R185-F1
#
_cell.length_a   1.000
_cell.length_b   1.000
_cell.length_c   1.000
_cell.angle_alpha   90.00
_cell.angle_beta   90.00
_cell.angle_gamma   90.00
#
_symmetry.space_group_name_H-M   'P 1'
#
loop_
_entity.id
_entity.type
_entity.pdbx_description
1 polymer ?
#
loop_
_entity_poly.entity_id
_entity_poly.type
_entity_poly.pdbx_seq_one_letter_code
_entity_poly.pdbx_strand_id
1 'polypeptide(L)'
;MAQIGADGLNGDTLFAVNKEYFDNSVRDLRPLVLEPEDGLAGDGISALGWNVMSWGENWDITSERPVVSRNKWIETRHQVHICNRWSKTKISNLQLALFNGVGLETWENVWGIWNQMTDRDCQATKMVANIMREFAPLLTSDLWTPFYKTEQDANLIFASQWPGTANTSLTLWTLINRSDKDSNGSQLEVKHNDNHKYYDLWHGIELVP
;
A
#
# COMPACT_ATOMS: atom_id res chain seq x y z
N MET A 1 26.23 -8.02 -1.45
CA MET A 1 24.95 -8.19 -2.18
C MET A 1 25.14 -8.74 -3.59
N ALA A 2 26.04 -8.19 -4.42
CA ALA A 2 26.22 -8.64 -5.81
C ALA A 2 26.54 -10.14 -5.99
N GLN A 3 27.36 -10.73 -5.11
CA GLN A 3 27.74 -12.15 -5.17
C GLN A 3 26.56 -13.11 -5.02
N ILE A 4 25.51 -12.70 -4.28
CA ILE A 4 24.31 -13.50 -4.04
C ILE A 4 23.14 -13.11 -4.96
N GLY A 5 23.36 -12.16 -5.88
CA GLY A 5 22.32 -11.68 -6.80
C GLY A 5 21.17 -10.93 -6.13
N ALA A 6 21.37 -10.40 -4.92
CA ALA A 6 20.33 -9.66 -4.21
C ALA A 6 20.02 -8.33 -4.92
N ASP A 7 18.73 -8.00 -4.98
CA ASP A 7 18.15 -6.77 -5.52
C ASP A 7 17.73 -5.77 -4.42
N GLY A 8 17.75 -6.19 -3.16
CA GLY A 8 17.44 -5.32 -2.03
C GLY A 8 18.02 -5.76 -0.69
N LEU A 9 17.75 -4.97 0.34
CA LEU A 9 18.15 -5.20 1.72
C LEU A 9 17.05 -4.72 2.67
N ASN A 10 16.60 -5.62 3.54
CA ASN A 10 15.70 -5.31 4.64
C ASN A 10 16.53 -4.94 5.87
N GLY A 11 16.26 -3.77 6.44
CA GLY A 11 16.96 -3.20 7.58
C GLY A 11 16.18 -3.38 8.88
N ASP A 12 16.18 -4.60 9.41
CA ASP A 12 15.59 -4.94 10.72
C ASP A 12 16.16 -4.00 11.81
N THR A 13 15.28 -3.40 12.59
CA THR A 13 15.50 -2.41 13.66
C THR A 13 16.14 -1.09 13.22
N LEU A 14 16.29 -0.85 11.91
CA LEU A 14 16.90 0.37 11.39
C LEU A 14 15.85 1.46 11.13
N PHE A 15 16.19 2.69 11.50
CA PHE A 15 15.44 3.87 11.08
C PHE A 15 15.59 4.13 9.59
N ALA A 16 16.81 4.08 9.08
CA ALA A 16 17.10 4.00 7.65
C ALA A 16 18.31 3.10 7.39
N VAL A 17 18.37 2.51 6.20
CA VAL A 17 19.61 1.91 5.73
C VAL A 17 20.57 3.03 5.32
N ASN A 18 21.85 2.90 5.60
CA ASN A 18 22.85 3.91 5.25
C ASN A 18 22.93 4.13 3.73
N LYS A 19 22.98 5.41 3.31
CA LYS A 19 23.10 5.83 1.90
C LYS A 19 24.29 5.19 1.17
N GLU A 20 25.35 4.84 1.89
CA GLU A 20 26.52 4.18 1.31
C GLU A 20 26.16 2.84 0.61
N TYR A 21 25.21 2.08 1.14
CA TYR A 21 24.72 0.85 0.48
C TYR A 21 24.12 1.17 -0.89
N PHE A 22 23.30 2.22 -0.96
CA PHE A 22 22.70 2.67 -2.21
C PHE A 22 23.78 3.20 -3.18
N ASP A 23 24.64 4.10 -2.73
CA ASP A 23 25.66 4.72 -3.59
C ASP A 23 26.66 3.70 -4.17
N ASN A 24 27.08 2.73 -3.34
CA ASN A 24 27.92 1.61 -3.82
C ASN A 24 27.15 0.77 -4.86
N SER A 25 25.89 0.45 -4.59
CA SER A 25 25.07 -0.37 -5.50
C SER A 25 24.83 0.29 -6.86
N VAL A 26 24.61 1.60 -6.90
CA VAL A 26 24.46 2.37 -8.15
C VAL A 26 25.79 2.42 -8.91
N ARG A 27 26.92 2.62 -8.20
CA ARG A 27 28.26 2.59 -8.81
C ARG A 27 28.57 1.24 -9.46
N ASP A 28 28.09 0.16 -8.86
CA ASP A 28 28.23 -1.20 -9.39
C ASP A 28 27.21 -1.54 -10.50
N LEU A 29 26.40 -0.57 -10.94
CA LEU A 29 25.32 -0.73 -11.93
C LEU A 29 24.29 -1.80 -11.52
N ARG A 30 24.09 -1.97 -10.22
CA ARG A 30 23.16 -2.92 -9.60
C ARG A 30 22.44 -2.24 -8.42
N PRO A 31 21.58 -1.23 -8.68
CA PRO A 31 20.93 -0.47 -7.63
C PRO A 31 20.12 -1.39 -6.70
N LEU A 32 20.35 -1.27 -5.39
CA LEU A 32 19.61 -2.01 -4.38
C LEU A 32 18.35 -1.24 -3.95
N VAL A 33 17.28 -1.99 -3.72
CA VAL A 33 16.09 -1.53 -3.00
C VAL A 33 16.35 -1.65 -1.51
N LEU A 34 16.35 -0.51 -0.79
CA LEU A 34 16.58 -0.49 0.64
C LEU A 34 15.27 -0.32 1.39
N GLU A 35 15.08 -1.15 2.40
CA GLU A 35 13.82 -1.27 3.15
C GLU A 35 14.06 -1.34 4.68
N PRO A 36 14.22 -0.20 5.36
CA PRO A 36 14.38 -0.15 6.82
C PRO A 36 13.06 -0.38 7.57
N GLU A 37 13.15 -0.91 8.79
CA GLU A 37 11.98 -1.28 9.59
C GLU A 37 11.14 -0.07 10.06
N ASP A 38 11.79 0.97 10.58
CA ASP A 38 11.11 2.03 11.34
C ASP A 38 10.66 3.23 10.49
N GLY A 39 10.25 2.97 9.24
CA GLY A 39 9.54 3.95 8.42
C GLY A 39 10.26 5.29 8.21
N LEU A 40 11.61 5.31 8.28
CA LEU A 40 12.44 6.52 8.17
C LEU A 40 12.24 7.54 9.31
N ALA A 41 11.84 7.08 10.50
CA ALA A 41 11.56 7.96 11.63
C ALA A 41 12.78 8.73 12.19
N GLY A 42 14.00 8.20 12.03
CA GLY A 42 15.23 8.74 12.63
C GLY A 42 16.10 9.61 11.72
N ASP A 43 16.16 9.32 10.42
CA ASP A 43 17.14 9.92 9.50
C ASP A 43 16.58 11.10 8.67
N GLY A 44 15.36 11.52 8.97
CA GLY A 44 14.69 12.64 8.31
C GLY A 44 14.21 12.32 6.89
N ILE A 45 13.53 13.29 6.27
CA ILE A 45 12.85 13.09 4.99
C ILE A 45 13.79 12.85 3.80
N SER A 46 15.05 13.27 3.91
CA SER A 46 16.08 13.05 2.88
C SER A 46 16.33 11.58 2.62
N ALA A 47 16.14 10.72 3.63
CA ALA A 47 16.32 9.27 3.52
C ALA A 47 15.43 8.58 2.48
N LEU A 48 14.31 9.21 2.09
CA LEU A 48 13.46 8.75 0.99
C LEU A 48 14.21 8.65 -0.35
N GLY A 49 15.25 9.46 -0.55
CA GLY A 49 16.01 9.46 -1.80
C GLY A 49 16.80 8.16 -2.05
N TRP A 50 17.01 7.34 -1.03
CA TRP A 50 17.75 6.07 -1.14
C TRP A 50 17.10 4.86 -0.46
N ASN A 51 16.13 5.07 0.43
CA ASN A 51 15.26 4.01 0.96
C ASN A 51 13.90 4.12 0.27
N VAL A 52 13.77 3.48 -0.89
CA VAL A 52 12.55 3.54 -1.71
C VAL A 52 11.43 2.63 -1.20
N MET A 53 11.72 1.81 -0.18
CA MET A 53 10.74 1.02 0.56
C MET A 53 10.95 1.20 2.07
N SER A 54 10.00 0.76 2.89
CA SER A 54 10.17 0.63 4.35
C SER A 54 9.16 -0.35 4.95
N TRP A 55 9.46 -0.95 6.11
CA TRP A 55 8.41 -1.65 6.86
C TRP A 55 7.49 -0.64 7.55
N GLY A 56 6.26 -1.07 7.79
CA GLY A 56 5.24 -0.29 8.48
C GLY A 56 4.85 -0.91 9.82
N GLU A 57 5.81 -1.28 10.67
CA GLU A 57 5.54 -1.94 11.96
C GLU A 57 4.78 -1.02 12.94
N ASN A 58 5.11 0.27 12.95
CA ASN A 58 4.60 1.23 13.94
C ASN A 58 3.40 2.06 13.44
N TRP A 59 2.53 1.44 12.65
CA TRP A 59 1.35 2.12 12.11
C TRP A 59 0.14 1.96 13.04
N ASP A 60 -0.65 3.03 13.18
CA ASP A 60 -1.97 2.93 13.81
C ASP A 60 -2.95 2.26 12.84
N ILE A 61 -2.98 0.93 12.92
CA ILE A 61 -3.83 0.08 12.08
C ILE A 61 -5.26 0.01 12.62
N THR A 62 -5.45 0.28 13.92
CA THR A 62 -6.72 0.11 14.62
C THR A 62 -7.64 1.32 14.55
N SER A 63 -7.11 2.52 14.31
CA SER A 63 -7.91 3.74 14.18
C SER A 63 -9.05 3.58 13.17
N GLU A 64 -10.27 3.96 13.56
CA GLU A 64 -11.46 3.93 12.69
C GLU A 64 -11.19 4.71 11.39
N ARG A 65 -10.60 5.90 11.50
CA ARG A 65 -10.14 6.67 10.35
C ARG A 65 -8.75 6.17 9.93
N PRO A 66 -8.56 5.68 8.69
CA PRO A 66 -7.26 5.17 8.25
C PRO A 66 -6.20 6.28 8.24
N VAL A 67 -4.98 5.95 8.67
CA VAL A 67 -3.85 6.88 8.57
C VAL A 67 -3.34 6.97 7.13
N VAL A 68 -2.89 8.16 6.73
CA VAL A 68 -2.25 8.39 5.43
C VAL A 68 -0.74 8.24 5.57
N SER A 69 -0.15 7.47 4.66
CA SER A 69 1.28 7.26 4.55
C SER A 69 2.00 8.56 4.23
N ARG A 70 2.72 9.13 5.21
CA ARG A 70 3.52 10.34 5.00
C ARG A 70 4.56 10.15 3.89
N ASN A 71 5.28 9.03 3.91
CA ASN A 71 6.39 8.77 2.99
C ASN A 71 5.87 8.61 1.55
N LYS A 72 4.79 7.84 1.36
CA LYS A 72 4.10 7.72 0.07
C LYS A 72 3.53 9.05 -0.41
N TRP A 73 2.99 9.86 0.49
CA TRP A 73 2.42 11.16 0.12
C TRP A 73 3.48 12.11 -0.43
N ILE A 74 4.69 12.06 0.11
CA ILE A 74 5.82 12.91 -0.31
C ILE A 74 6.50 12.36 -1.57
N GLU A 75 6.67 11.03 -1.64
CA GLU A 75 7.20 10.32 -2.80
C GLU A 75 6.27 9.15 -3.12
N THR A 76 5.41 9.33 -4.12
CA THR A 76 4.32 8.38 -4.45
C THR A 76 4.81 7.04 -4.94
N ARG A 77 6.10 6.90 -5.29
CA ARG A 77 6.71 5.60 -5.61
C ARG A 77 7.16 4.83 -4.37
N HIS A 78 7.29 5.48 -3.22
CA HIS A 78 7.74 4.83 -1.98
C HIS A 78 6.77 3.73 -1.57
N GLN A 79 7.26 2.51 -1.34
CA GLN A 79 6.42 1.40 -0.90
C GLN A 79 6.59 1.13 0.59
N VAL A 80 5.49 1.09 1.33
CA VAL A 80 5.51 0.68 2.73
C VAL A 80 4.93 -0.72 2.84
N HIS A 81 5.66 -1.69 3.37
CA HIS A 81 5.08 -2.98 3.68
C HIS A 81 4.51 -2.93 5.10
N ILE A 82 3.19 -2.71 5.19
CA ILE A 82 2.49 -2.62 6.49
C ILE A 82 2.73 -3.91 7.25
N CYS A 83 3.25 -3.78 8.47
CA CYS A 83 3.51 -4.92 9.33
C CYS A 83 2.73 -4.78 10.63
N ASN A 84 2.12 -5.86 11.06
CA ASN A 84 1.62 -6.03 12.43
C ASN A 84 1.90 -7.47 12.80
N ARG A 85 3.14 -7.71 13.22
CA ARG A 85 3.71 -9.07 13.29
C ARG A 85 2.90 -9.99 14.20
N TRP A 86 2.30 -9.44 15.25
CA TRP A 86 1.53 -10.20 16.24
C TRP A 86 0.04 -10.30 15.93
N SER A 87 -0.47 -9.56 14.94
CA SER A 87 -1.90 -9.64 14.60
C SER A 87 -2.27 -11.03 14.09
N LYS A 88 -3.40 -11.54 14.60
CA LYS A 88 -4.01 -12.82 14.21
C LYS A 88 -4.88 -12.74 12.96
N THR A 89 -5.19 -11.52 12.51
CA THR A 89 -5.85 -11.27 11.22
C THR A 89 -5.13 -10.16 10.49
N LYS A 90 -5.07 -10.25 9.16
CA LYS A 90 -4.41 -9.22 8.34
C LYS A 90 -5.42 -8.30 7.64
N ILE A 91 -6.72 -8.42 7.90
CA ILE A 91 -7.74 -7.61 7.21
C ILE A 91 -7.53 -6.11 7.45
N SER A 92 -7.33 -5.66 8.69
CA SER A 92 -7.11 -4.23 8.95
C SER A 92 -5.82 -3.72 8.30
N ASN A 93 -4.77 -4.55 8.27
CA ASN A 93 -3.52 -4.26 7.56
C ASN A 93 -3.77 -4.12 6.05
N LEU A 94 -4.49 -5.06 5.45
CA LEU A 94 -4.82 -5.07 4.02
C LEU A 94 -5.69 -3.88 3.63
N GLN A 95 -6.67 -3.50 4.46
CA GLN A 95 -7.45 -2.30 4.23
C GLN A 95 -6.54 -1.07 4.23
N LEU A 96 -5.65 -0.94 5.21
CA LEU A 96 -4.75 0.20 5.28
C LEU A 96 -3.74 0.24 4.11
N ALA A 97 -3.25 -0.93 3.70
CA ALA A 97 -2.39 -1.10 2.54
C ALA A 97 -3.10 -0.67 1.25
N LEU A 98 -4.34 -1.15 1.04
CA LEU A 98 -5.17 -0.82 -0.12
C LEU A 98 -5.57 0.67 -0.17
N PHE A 99 -5.87 1.28 0.99
CA PHE A 99 -6.19 2.71 1.08
C PHE A 99 -4.99 3.60 0.72
N ASN A 100 -3.77 3.19 1.11
CA ASN A 100 -2.54 3.95 0.87
C ASN A 100 -1.80 3.56 -0.42
N GLY A 101 -2.25 2.52 -1.15
CA GLY A 101 -1.53 2.02 -2.32
C GLY A 101 -0.13 1.50 -1.97
N VAL A 102 -0.01 0.84 -0.81
CA VAL A 102 1.23 0.27 -0.27
C VAL A 102 1.09 -1.23 -0.01
N GLY A 103 2.17 -1.92 0.36
CA GLY A 103 2.18 -3.38 0.52
C GLY A 103 1.83 -3.89 1.92
N LEU A 104 1.88 -5.21 2.06
CA LEU A 104 1.73 -5.95 3.32
C LEU A 104 3.00 -6.78 3.54
N GLU A 105 3.57 -6.70 4.75
CA GLU A 105 4.52 -7.68 5.26
C GLU A 105 3.71 -8.76 5.99
N THR A 106 3.68 -9.98 5.46
CA THR A 106 2.82 -11.05 5.99
C THR A 106 3.37 -11.61 7.29
N TRP A 107 4.70 -11.69 7.40
CA TRP A 107 5.50 -12.23 8.48
C TRP A 107 4.83 -13.31 9.33
N GLU A 108 4.75 -14.52 8.79
CA GLU A 108 4.15 -15.69 9.48
C GLU A 108 5.12 -16.40 10.42
N ASN A 109 6.43 -16.23 10.25
CA ASN A 109 7.45 -16.80 11.14
C ASN A 109 8.18 -15.70 11.90
N VAL A 110 7.65 -15.37 13.07
CA VAL A 110 8.22 -14.35 13.96
C VAL A 110 9.29 -14.99 14.83
N TRP A 111 10.52 -15.05 14.31
CA TRP A 111 11.70 -15.60 15.00
C TRP A 111 11.48 -16.98 15.62
N GLY A 112 10.87 -17.89 14.87
CA GLY A 112 10.54 -19.25 15.31
C GLY A 112 9.14 -19.40 15.90
N ILE A 113 8.41 -18.30 16.10
CA ILE A 113 7.00 -18.31 16.53
C ILE A 113 6.12 -18.25 15.28
N TRP A 114 5.36 -19.33 15.05
CA TRP A 114 4.44 -19.42 13.93
C TRP A 114 3.16 -18.62 14.20
N ASN A 115 2.93 -17.60 13.38
CA ASN A 115 1.75 -16.73 13.37
C ASN A 115 1.04 -16.78 12.02
N GLN A 116 0.50 -17.96 11.70
CA GLN A 116 -0.12 -18.24 10.40
C GLN A 116 -1.27 -17.28 10.05
N MET A 117 -1.33 -16.89 8.79
CA MET A 117 -2.48 -16.23 8.22
C MET A 117 -3.65 -17.21 8.10
N THR A 118 -4.86 -16.73 8.40
CA THR A 118 -6.07 -17.53 8.18
C THR A 118 -6.33 -17.72 6.68
N ASP A 119 -7.10 -18.74 6.30
CA ASP A 119 -7.50 -18.93 4.89
C ASP A 119 -8.18 -17.68 4.32
N ARG A 120 -8.99 -16.99 5.14
CA ARG A 120 -9.63 -15.73 4.78
C ARG A 120 -8.60 -14.63 4.50
N ASP A 121 -7.62 -14.45 5.38
CA ASP A 121 -6.57 -13.46 5.19
C ASP A 121 -5.71 -13.78 3.95
N CYS A 122 -5.42 -15.06 3.70
CA CYS A 122 -4.71 -15.53 2.51
C CYS A 122 -5.48 -15.18 1.22
N GLN A 123 -6.79 -15.41 1.17
CA GLN A 123 -7.59 -15.06 0.00
C GLN A 123 -7.70 -13.54 -0.18
N ALA A 124 -7.94 -12.79 0.90
CA ALA A 124 -7.97 -11.33 0.84
C ALA A 124 -6.63 -10.76 0.33
N THR A 125 -5.51 -11.32 0.80
CA THR A 125 -4.17 -10.93 0.35
C THR A 125 -3.97 -11.21 -1.14
N LYS A 126 -4.40 -12.38 -1.64
CA LYS A 126 -4.32 -12.70 -3.07
C LYS A 126 -5.13 -11.71 -3.92
N MET A 127 -6.36 -11.40 -3.50
CA MET A 127 -7.24 -10.46 -4.19
C MET A 127 -6.62 -9.06 -4.24
N VAL A 128 -6.25 -8.51 -3.08
CA VAL A 128 -5.61 -7.19 -2.97
C VAL A 128 -4.32 -7.14 -3.77
N ALA A 129 -3.43 -8.13 -3.63
CA ALA A 129 -2.17 -8.15 -4.35
C ALA A 129 -2.34 -8.26 -5.87
N ASN A 130 -3.35 -8.99 -6.36
CA ASN A 130 -3.63 -9.07 -7.80
C ASN A 130 -4.09 -7.72 -8.35
N ILE A 131 -5.04 -7.07 -7.69
CA ILE A 131 -5.52 -5.73 -8.08
C ILE A 131 -4.34 -4.74 -8.03
N MET A 132 -3.61 -4.70 -6.93
CA MET A 132 -2.53 -3.72 -6.75
C MET A 132 -1.37 -3.92 -7.73
N ARG A 133 -1.04 -5.15 -8.11
CA ARG A 133 -0.01 -5.42 -9.13
C ARG A 133 -0.46 -5.02 -10.53
N GLU A 134 -1.69 -5.34 -10.92
CA GLU A 134 -2.24 -4.98 -12.23
C GLU A 134 -2.29 -3.45 -12.42
N PHE A 135 -2.72 -2.74 -11.38
CA PHE A 135 -2.88 -1.28 -11.40
C PHE A 135 -1.72 -0.53 -10.74
N ALA A 136 -0.55 -1.17 -10.59
CA ALA A 136 0.62 -0.58 -9.94
C ALA A 136 1.02 0.81 -10.50
N PRO A 137 0.94 1.08 -11.83
CA PRO A 137 1.23 2.41 -12.36
C PRO A 137 0.30 3.52 -11.84
N LEU A 138 -0.96 3.20 -11.50
CA LEU A 138 -1.91 4.17 -10.93
C LEU A 138 -1.62 4.42 -9.45
N LEU A 139 -1.16 3.39 -8.72
CA LEU A 139 -0.83 3.47 -7.30
C LEU A 139 0.46 4.26 -7.01
N THR A 140 1.11 4.78 -8.04
CA THR A 140 2.23 5.74 -7.94
C THR A 140 1.87 7.13 -8.47
N SER A 141 0.58 7.39 -8.74
CA SER A 141 0.10 8.70 -9.22
C SER A 141 0.45 9.82 -8.24
N ASP A 142 1.04 10.89 -8.75
CA ASP A 142 1.30 12.15 -8.03
C ASP A 142 0.03 12.98 -7.80
N LEU A 143 -1.09 12.57 -8.41
CA LEU A 143 -2.43 13.12 -8.21
C LEU A 143 -3.28 12.29 -7.23
N TRP A 144 -2.68 11.37 -6.49
CA TRP A 144 -3.37 10.59 -5.46
C TRP A 144 -4.14 11.51 -4.50
N THR A 145 -5.41 11.20 -4.28
CA THR A 145 -6.25 11.92 -3.33
C THR A 145 -6.84 10.93 -2.31
N PRO A 146 -6.28 10.82 -1.10
CA PRO A 146 -6.86 10.05 -0.01
C PRO A 146 -8.10 10.74 0.52
N PHE A 147 -9.02 9.97 1.11
CA PHE A 147 -10.32 10.46 1.57
C PHE A 147 -11.15 11.10 0.46
N TYR A 148 -11.13 10.50 -0.73
CA TYR A 148 -12.08 10.84 -1.78
C TYR A 148 -13.51 10.67 -1.25
N LYS A 149 -14.40 11.62 -1.60
CA LYS A 149 -15.75 11.69 -1.06
C LYS A 149 -16.52 10.39 -1.34
N THR A 150 -17.09 9.82 -0.28
CA THR A 150 -18.03 8.68 -0.34
C THR A 150 -19.46 9.17 -0.05
N GLU A 151 -20.46 8.43 -0.53
CA GLU A 151 -21.88 8.74 -0.27
C GLU A 151 -22.40 8.07 1.02
N GLN A 152 -21.58 7.23 1.64
CA GLN A 152 -21.86 6.53 2.88
C GLN A 152 -21.50 7.39 4.11
N ASP A 153 -21.75 6.88 5.31
CA ASP A 153 -21.28 7.53 6.54
C ASP A 153 -19.76 7.75 6.45
N ALA A 154 -19.37 9.04 6.53
CA ALA A 154 -18.00 9.50 6.38
C ALA A 154 -17.02 8.94 7.42
N ASN A 155 -17.53 8.24 8.44
CA ASN A 155 -16.72 7.62 9.49
C ASN A 155 -16.47 6.12 9.29
N LEU A 156 -17.10 5.47 8.30
CA LEU A 156 -17.04 4.01 8.15
C LEU A 156 -16.46 3.57 6.81
N ILE A 157 -16.80 4.27 5.72
CA ILE A 157 -16.31 3.93 4.38
C ILE A 157 -15.38 5.03 3.90
N PHE A 158 -14.14 4.65 3.59
CA PHE A 158 -13.10 5.57 3.13
C PHE A 158 -12.61 5.16 1.76
N ALA A 159 -12.37 6.15 0.90
CA ALA A 159 -11.86 5.91 -0.45
C ALA A 159 -10.58 6.69 -0.73
N SER A 160 -9.74 6.14 -1.58
CA SER A 160 -8.62 6.84 -2.23
C SER A 160 -8.83 6.85 -3.73
N GLN A 161 -8.62 8.00 -4.36
CA GLN A 161 -8.62 8.12 -5.82
C GLN A 161 -7.20 8.14 -6.35
N TRP A 162 -6.96 7.33 -7.38
CA TRP A 162 -5.68 7.18 -8.07
C TRP A 162 -5.88 7.50 -9.56
N PRO A 163 -5.75 8.78 -9.95
CA PRO A 163 -5.87 9.18 -11.34
C PRO A 163 -4.70 8.67 -12.16
N GLY A 164 -4.97 8.33 -13.42
CA GLY A 164 -3.95 8.05 -14.41
C GLY A 164 -3.04 9.25 -14.68
N THR A 165 -1.82 8.95 -15.14
CA THR A 165 -0.91 9.97 -15.66
C THR A 165 -1.24 10.29 -17.12
N ALA A 166 -0.49 11.18 -17.76
CA ALA A 166 -0.68 11.53 -19.18
C ALA A 166 -0.71 10.31 -20.15
N ASN A 167 -0.18 9.16 -19.74
CA ASN A 167 -0.08 7.95 -20.55
C ASN A 167 -1.23 6.96 -20.33
N THR A 168 -2.16 7.22 -19.41
CA THR A 168 -3.31 6.33 -19.14
C THR A 168 -4.54 7.13 -18.74
N SER A 169 -5.67 6.85 -19.39
CA SER A 169 -6.97 7.46 -19.05
C SER A 169 -7.68 6.72 -17.90
N LEU A 170 -7.05 5.71 -17.31
CA LEU A 170 -7.65 4.95 -16.22
C LEU A 170 -7.68 5.79 -14.95
N THR A 171 -8.69 5.55 -14.11
CA THR A 171 -8.72 6.03 -12.73
C THR A 171 -9.13 4.86 -11.86
N LEU A 172 -8.36 4.61 -10.81
CA LEU A 172 -8.66 3.59 -9.81
C LEU A 172 -9.20 4.27 -8.56
N TRP A 173 -10.30 3.78 -8.02
CA TRP A 173 -10.72 4.10 -6.66
C TRP A 173 -10.53 2.86 -5.80
N THR A 174 -9.84 3.01 -4.67
CA THR A 174 -9.78 1.97 -3.66
C THR A 174 -10.70 2.34 -2.51
N LEU A 175 -11.52 1.40 -2.06
CA LEU A 175 -12.47 1.60 -0.97
C LEU A 175 -12.16 0.63 0.16
N ILE A 176 -12.33 1.10 1.39
CA ILE A 176 -12.23 0.29 2.59
C ILE A 176 -13.46 0.46 3.46
N ASN A 177 -13.85 -0.60 4.16
CA ASN A 177 -14.95 -0.61 5.10
C ASN A 177 -14.43 -0.91 6.51
N ARG A 178 -14.44 0.12 7.36
CA ARG A 178 -13.97 0.08 8.75
C ARG A 178 -15.08 -0.30 9.73
N SER A 179 -16.30 -0.53 9.25
CA SER A 179 -17.39 -1.07 10.07
C SER A 179 -17.34 -2.59 10.17
N ASP A 180 -18.14 -3.14 11.08
CA ASP A 180 -18.35 -4.58 11.29
C ASP A 180 -19.46 -5.16 10.40
N LYS A 181 -20.03 -4.35 9.49
CA LYS A 181 -21.19 -4.71 8.66
C LYS A 181 -20.95 -4.42 7.20
N ASP A 182 -21.66 -5.14 6.34
CA ASP A 182 -21.69 -4.82 4.93
C ASP A 182 -22.35 -3.45 4.69
N SER A 183 -21.73 -2.65 3.84
CA SER A 183 -22.34 -1.42 3.32
C SER A 183 -23.03 -1.73 2.01
N ASN A 184 -24.27 -1.22 1.86
CA ASN A 184 -25.10 -1.43 0.68
C ASN A 184 -25.47 -0.08 0.05
N GLY A 185 -25.86 -0.11 -1.22
CA GLY A 185 -26.24 1.08 -1.99
C GLY A 185 -25.04 1.84 -2.56
N SER A 186 -25.28 3.09 -2.99
CA SER A 186 -24.28 3.91 -3.66
C SER A 186 -23.08 4.20 -2.78
N GLN A 187 -21.88 3.89 -3.27
CA GLN A 187 -20.62 4.08 -2.52
C GLN A 187 -19.90 5.37 -2.92
N LEU A 188 -19.86 5.64 -4.22
CA LEU A 188 -19.20 6.79 -4.82
C LEU A 188 -20.11 7.45 -5.84
N GLU A 189 -20.03 8.78 -5.92
CA GLU A 189 -20.54 9.57 -7.02
C GLU A 189 -19.36 10.06 -7.86
N VAL A 190 -19.39 9.76 -9.16
CA VAL A 190 -18.37 10.20 -10.11
C VAL A 190 -19.05 10.80 -11.33
N LYS A 191 -18.42 11.82 -11.93
CA LYS A 191 -18.95 12.43 -13.15
C LYS A 191 -18.97 11.39 -14.27
N HIS A 192 -20.16 11.07 -14.77
CA HIS A 192 -20.31 10.14 -15.87
C HIS A 192 -19.74 10.69 -17.19
N ASN A 193 -19.16 9.79 -17.98
CA ASN A 193 -18.74 10.04 -19.36
C ASN A 193 -19.12 8.80 -20.19
N ASP A 194 -19.90 9.00 -21.26
CA ASP A 194 -20.41 7.92 -22.11
C ASP A 194 -19.29 7.06 -22.75
N ASN A 195 -18.07 7.58 -22.80
CA ASN A 195 -16.90 6.86 -23.34
C ASN A 195 -16.12 6.08 -22.27
N HIS A 196 -16.51 6.15 -21.00
CA HIS A 196 -15.88 5.39 -19.92
C HIS A 196 -16.65 4.12 -19.62
N LYS A 197 -15.90 3.09 -19.23
CA LYS A 197 -16.43 1.87 -18.65
C LYS A 197 -16.03 1.81 -17.18
N TYR A 198 -16.93 1.29 -16.37
CA TYR A 198 -16.75 1.20 -14.92
C TYR A 198 -16.70 -0.27 -14.53
N TYR A 199 -15.80 -0.63 -13.63
CA TYR A 199 -15.59 -2.02 -13.23
C TYR A 199 -15.48 -2.12 -11.71
N ASP A 200 -16.16 -3.12 -11.14
CA ASP A 200 -15.86 -3.61 -9.81
C ASP A 200 -14.76 -4.67 -9.94
N LEU A 201 -13.55 -4.28 -9.58
CA LEU A 201 -12.36 -5.13 -9.66
C LEU A 201 -12.36 -6.25 -8.60
N TRP A 202 -13.13 -6.10 -7.51
CA TRP A 202 -13.20 -7.10 -6.46
C TRP A 202 -14.03 -8.31 -6.90
N HIS A 203 -15.14 -8.06 -7.60
CA HIS A 203 -16.02 -9.11 -8.13
C HIS A 203 -15.77 -9.45 -9.60
N GLY A 204 -14.99 -8.62 -10.32
CA GLY A 204 -14.66 -8.83 -11.72
C GLY A 204 -15.84 -8.56 -12.67
N ILE A 205 -16.70 -7.59 -12.34
CA ILE A 205 -17.91 -7.27 -13.11
C ILE A 205 -17.88 -5.83 -13.64
N GLU A 206 -18.49 -5.61 -14.81
CA GLU A 206 -18.74 -4.26 -15.34
C GLU A 206 -19.92 -3.63 -14.60
N LEU A 207 -19.77 -2.36 -14.21
CA LEU A 207 -20.78 -1.55 -13.56
C LEU A 207 -21.50 -0.69 -14.59
N VAL A 208 -22.82 -0.62 -14.48
CA VAL A 208 -23.66 0.25 -15.32
C VAL A 208 -23.99 1.51 -14.51
N PRO A 209 -23.69 2.71 -15.04
CA PRO A 209 -24.03 4.00 -14.41
C PRO A 209 -25.52 4.19 -14.16
#